data_AF-A0A0D0CD08-F1
#
_entry.id   AF-A0A0D0CD08-F1
#
_cell.length_a   1.000
_cell.length_b   1.000
_cell.length_c   1.000
_cell.angle_alpha   90.00
_cell.angle_beta   90.00
_cell.angle_gamma   90.00
#
_symmetry.space_group_name_H-M   'P 1'
#
loop_
_entity.id
_entity.type
_entity.pdbx_description
1 polymer ?
#
loop_
_entity_poly.entity_id
_entity_poly.type
_entity_poly.pdbx_seq_one_letter_code
_entity_poly.pdbx_strand_id
1 'polypeptide(L)'
;RLPARRRNPPREWWRLSPAQLDDSIDDDEEDEDADMAFSSTAVKPRTFLEAMCRPDAKQWHQAALDELAAHKSNGTWCIIDRPIDCKVIGSRW
;
A
#
# COMPACT_ATOMS: atom_id res chain seq x y z
N ARG A 1 19.41 -28.18 -21.67
CA ARG A 1 18.88 -28.08 -20.29
C ARG A 1 19.42 -26.80 -19.67
N LEU A 2 18.56 -25.87 -19.23
CA LEU A 2 19.02 -24.67 -18.52
C LEU A 2 19.55 -25.07 -17.13
N PRO A 3 20.63 -24.45 -16.64
CA PRO A 3 21.18 -24.78 -15.32
C PRO A 3 20.18 -24.45 -14.21
N ALA A 4 20.16 -25.30 -13.19
CA ALA A 4 19.31 -25.10 -12.02
C ALA A 4 19.72 -23.81 -11.30
N ARG A 5 18.83 -22.80 -11.28
CA ARG A 5 19.05 -21.57 -10.52
C ARG A 5 19.07 -21.90 -9.03
N ARG A 6 20.17 -21.56 -8.35
CA ARG A 6 20.25 -21.58 -6.89
C ARG A 6 19.29 -20.52 -6.35
N ARG A 7 18.16 -20.96 -5.77
CA ARG A 7 17.25 -20.07 -5.04
C ARG A 7 17.76 -19.98 -3.61
N ASN A 8 18.29 -18.82 -3.22
CA ASN A 8 18.52 -18.56 -1.80
C ASN A 8 17.16 -18.40 -1.12
N PRO A 9 16.97 -18.93 0.10
CA PRO A 9 15.77 -18.66 0.87
C PRO A 9 15.62 -17.15 1.09
N PRO A 10 14.39 -16.63 1.17
CA PRO A 10 14.18 -15.23 1.47
C PRO A 10 14.89 -14.87 2.78
N ARG A 11 15.45 -13.66 2.86
CA ARG A 11 15.95 -13.13 4.14
C ARG A 11 14.79 -13.14 5.15
N GLU A 12 15.05 -13.35 6.43
CA GLU A 12 14.02 -13.32 7.48
C GLU A 12 13.65 -11.86 7.82
N TRP A 13 13.18 -11.08 6.84
CA TRP A 13 12.77 -9.68 7.02
C TRP A 13 11.62 -9.51 8.04
N TRP A 14 10.95 -10.61 8.37
CA TRP A 14 9.93 -10.71 9.41
C TRP A 14 10.46 -10.89 10.83
N ARG A 15 11.75 -11.19 11.01
CA ARG A 15 12.34 -11.30 12.35
C ARG A 15 12.80 -9.93 12.81
N LEU A 16 12.11 -9.41 13.82
CA LEU A 16 12.56 -8.25 14.58
C LEU A 16 13.96 -8.53 15.17
N SER A 17 14.88 -7.58 15.04
CA SER A 17 16.19 -7.67 15.66
C SER A 17 16.05 -7.63 17.18
N PRO A 18 17.00 -8.18 17.97
CA PRO A 18 16.97 -8.08 19.43
C PRO A 18 16.88 -6.65 19.96
N ALA A 19 17.39 -5.66 19.20
CA ALA A 19 17.26 -4.24 19.49
C ALA A 19 15.82 -3.69 19.33
N GLN A 20 14.91 -4.46 18.74
CA GLN A 20 13.48 -4.16 18.61
C GLN A 20 12.64 -4.94 19.64
N LEU A 21 13.28 -5.74 20.51
CA LEU A 21 12.67 -6.52 21.58
C LEU A 21 13.03 -5.96 22.96
N ASP A 22 13.43 -4.69 23.05
CA ASP A 22 13.49 -4.02 24.34
C ASP A 22 12.04 -3.75 24.77
N ASP A 23 11.64 -4.49 25.80
CA ASP A 23 10.29 -4.56 26.35
C ASP A 23 10.25 -3.84 27.72
N SER A 24 11.13 -2.84 27.91
CA SER A 24 11.03 -1.93 29.05
C SER A 24 10.03 -0.82 28.74
N ILE A 25 8.77 -1.22 28.55
CA ILE A 25 7.63 -0.32 28.72
C ILE A 25 7.49 -0.07 30.23
N ASP A 26 7.71 1.17 30.61
CA ASP A 26 7.41 1.69 31.94
C ASP A 26 5.89 1.67 32.07
N ASP A 27 5.38 0.72 32.86
CA ASP A 27 3.96 0.51 33.15
C ASP A 27 3.48 1.56 34.16
N ASP A 28 3.37 2.83 33.72
CA ASP A 28 2.76 3.91 34.51
C ASP A 28 2.36 5.15 33.65
N GLU A 29 1.75 4.94 32.48
CA GLU A 29 0.87 5.94 31.87
C GLU A 29 -0.45 5.24 31.42
N GLU A 30 -1.53 5.46 32.18
CA GLU A 30 -2.90 5.18 31.75
C GLU A 30 -3.25 6.13 30.57
N ASP A 31 -2.79 5.77 29.37
CA ASP A 31 -3.24 6.40 28.14
C ASP A 31 -4.62 5.83 27.74
N GLU A 32 -5.67 6.45 28.26
CA GLU A 32 -7.06 6.29 27.81
C GLU A 32 -7.26 6.81 26.36
N ASP A 33 -6.59 6.27 25.34
CA ASP A 33 -7.00 6.48 23.94
C ASP A 33 -6.47 5.44 22.94
N ALA A 34 -6.28 4.20 23.40
CA ALA A 34 -5.91 3.11 22.50
C ALA A 34 -7.16 2.50 21.83
N ASP A 35 -7.19 2.61 20.50
CA ASP A 35 -7.91 1.76 19.56
C ASP A 35 -9.34 2.14 19.15
N MET A 36 -9.56 3.39 18.74
CA MET A 36 -10.49 3.60 17.62
C MET A 36 -9.78 3.31 16.30
N ALA A 37 -9.54 2.02 16.03
CA ALA A 37 -9.44 1.58 14.65
C ALA A 37 -10.77 1.97 13.99
N PHE A 38 -10.78 3.09 13.26
CA PHE A 38 -11.83 3.46 12.31
C PHE A 38 -11.80 2.39 11.21
N SER A 39 -12.23 1.19 11.57
CA SER A 39 -12.58 0.12 10.66
C SER A 39 -13.75 0.70 9.91
N SER A 40 -13.43 1.30 8.76
CA SER A 40 -14.40 1.79 7.81
C SER A 40 -15.21 0.57 7.36
N THR A 41 -16.26 0.26 8.10
CA THR A 41 -17.34 -0.68 7.71
C THR A 41 -18.01 -0.21 6.43
N ALA A 42 -17.75 1.04 6.03
CA ALA A 42 -18.00 1.56 4.69
C ALA A 42 -17.25 0.72 3.64
N VAL A 43 -18.03 -0.04 2.87
CA VAL A 43 -17.56 -0.72 1.65
C VAL A 43 -16.84 0.30 0.77
N LYS A 44 -15.52 0.14 0.64
CA LYS A 44 -14.70 0.97 -0.24
C LYS A 44 -15.12 0.75 -1.69
N PRO A 45 -15.20 1.81 -2.51
CA PRO A 45 -15.53 1.66 -3.91
C PRO A 45 -14.47 0.80 -4.59
N ARG A 46 -14.91 -0.14 -5.43
CA ARG A 46 -14.00 -1.04 -6.17
C ARG A 46 -13.61 -0.49 -7.54
N THR A 47 -14.28 0.57 -7.96
CA THR A 47 -14.03 1.25 -9.23
C THR A 47 -14.08 2.76 -9.03
N PHE A 48 -13.36 3.48 -9.87
CA PHE A 48 -13.40 4.95 -9.89
C PHE A 48 -14.82 5.47 -10.12
N LEU A 49 -15.59 4.83 -11.01
CA LEU A 49 -16.97 5.24 -11.30
C LEU A 49 -17.85 5.11 -10.06
N GLU A 50 -17.74 4.01 -9.32
CA GLU A 50 -18.42 3.84 -8.03
C GLU A 50 -18.00 4.93 -7.04
N ALA A 51 -16.71 5.24 -6.94
CA ALA A 51 -16.21 6.32 -6.08
C ALA A 51 -16.81 7.69 -6.46
N MET A 52 -16.95 7.98 -7.75
CA MET A 52 -17.47 9.26 -8.25
C MET A 52 -18.99 9.41 -8.08
N CYS A 53 -19.73 8.30 -7.95
CA CYS A 53 -21.17 8.32 -7.71
C CYS A 53 -21.55 8.49 -6.23
N ARG A 54 -20.58 8.44 -5.32
CA ARG A 54 -20.83 8.53 -3.88
C ARG A 54 -20.79 9.98 -3.38
N PRO A 55 -21.42 10.27 -2.22
CA PRO A 55 -21.36 11.61 -1.63
C PRO A 55 -19.93 12.06 -1.26
N ASP A 56 -19.02 11.12 -1.01
CA ASP A 56 -17.61 11.35 -0.70
C ASP A 56 -16.71 11.40 -1.96
N ALA A 57 -17.28 11.47 -3.16
CA ALA A 57 -16.56 11.48 -4.44
C ALA A 57 -15.41 12.49 -4.50
N LYS A 58 -15.61 13.69 -3.93
CA LYS A 58 -14.58 14.73 -3.92
C LYS A 58 -13.34 14.31 -3.14
N GLN A 59 -13.51 13.60 -2.02
CA GLN A 59 -12.39 13.12 -1.21
C GLN A 59 -11.63 12.01 -1.94
N TRP A 60 -12.35 11.06 -2.55
CA TRP A 60 -11.75 10.01 -3.38
C TRP A 60 -11.00 10.58 -4.59
N HIS A 61 -11.56 11.60 -5.24
CA HIS A 61 -10.91 12.25 -6.38
C HIS A 61 -9.62 12.95 -5.95
N GLN A 62 -9.66 13.71 -4.86
CA GLN A 62 -8.48 14.39 -4.34
C GLN A 62 -7.39 13.40 -3.94
N ALA A 63 -7.75 12.34 -3.20
CA ALA A 63 -6.79 11.31 -2.80
C ALA A 63 -6.10 10.65 -4.01
N ALA A 64 -6.85 10.37 -5.08
CA ALA A 64 -6.29 9.80 -6.30
C ALA A 64 -5.33 10.77 -7.02
N LEU A 65 -5.63 12.07 -6.99
CA LEU A 65 -4.73 13.10 -7.53
C LEU A 65 -3.46 13.23 -6.70
N ASP A 66 -3.57 13.18 -5.38
CA ASP A 66 -2.44 13.27 -4.46
C ASP A 66 -1.49 12.07 -4.65
N GLU A 67 -2.03 10.86 -4.80
CA GLU A 67 -1.25 9.66 -5.13
C GLU A 67 -0.53 9.80 -6.48
N LEU A 68 -1.23 10.27 -7.51
CA LEU A 68 -0.62 10.53 -8.82
C LEU A 68 0.51 11.58 -8.74
N ALA A 69 0.31 12.63 -7.95
CA ALA A 69 1.32 13.66 -7.73
C ALA A 69 2.54 13.11 -6.99
N ALA A 70 2.34 12.23 -5.99
CA ALA A 70 3.42 11.56 -5.28
C ALA A 70 4.24 10.65 -6.20
N HIS A 71 3.59 9.89 -7.09
CA HIS A 71 4.31 9.09 -8.08
C HIS A 71 5.16 9.94 -9.02
N LYS A 72 4.63 11.11 -9.42
CA LYS A 72 5.34 12.08 -10.26
C LYS A 72 6.52 12.71 -9.52
N SER A 73 6.35 13.12 -8.26
CA SER A 73 7.44 13.73 -7.47
C SER A 73 8.56 12.74 -7.19
N ASN A 74 8.20 11.48 -6.92
CA ASN A 74 9.17 10.43 -6.61
C ASN A 74 9.86 9.88 -7.86
N GLY A 75 9.40 10.24 -9.06
CA GLY A 75 9.92 9.73 -10.33
C GLY A 75 9.84 8.21 -10.44
N THR A 76 8.92 7.59 -9.69
CA THR A 76 8.85 6.12 -9.56
C THR A 76 8.29 5.49 -10.82
N TRP A 77 7.39 6.17 -11.52
CA TRP A 77 6.71 5.65 -12.71
C TRP A 77 6.88 6.57 -13.91
N CYS A 78 6.95 5.96 -15.10
CA CYS A 78 6.95 6.65 -16.39
C CYS A 78 5.78 6.13 -17.24
N ILE A 79 5.13 7.03 -17.96
CA ILE A 79 4.09 6.68 -18.92
C ILE A 79 4.80 6.26 -20.20
N ILE A 80 4.57 5.04 -20.64
CA ILE A 80 5.10 4.47 -21.87
C ILE A 80 3.95 3.96 -22.74
N ASP A 81 4.14 4.02 -24.06
CA ASP A 81 3.23 3.36 -24.97
C ASP A 81 3.28 1.85 -24.77
N ARG A 82 2.16 1.18 -25.05
CA ARG A 82 2.06 -0.26 -24.89
C ARG A 82 3.11 -0.95 -25.79
N PRO A 83 4.05 -1.72 -25.23
CA PRO A 83 5.04 -2.41 -26.04
C PRO A 83 4.38 -3.49 -26.91
N ILE A 84 4.87 -3.62 -28.15
CA ILE A 84 4.42 -4.65 -29.07
C ILE A 84 4.79 -6.03 -28.51
N ASP A 85 3.91 -7.02 -28.70
CA ASP A 85 4.05 -8.40 -28.20
C ASP A 85 4.09 -8.58 -26.67
N CYS A 86 3.72 -7.56 -25.90
CA CYS A 86 3.64 -7.66 -24.44
C CYS A 86 2.19 -7.76 -23.92
N LYS A 87 1.97 -8.66 -22.96
CA LYS A 87 0.71 -8.77 -22.22
C LYS A 87 0.70 -7.77 -21.06
N VAL A 88 -0.16 -6.77 -21.16
CA VAL A 88 -0.39 -5.80 -20.08
C VAL A 88 -1.12 -6.51 -18.93
N ILE A 89 -0.63 -6.32 -17.71
CA ILE A 89 -1.30 -6.76 -16.49
C ILE A 89 -2.29 -5.66 -16.11
N GLY A 90 -3.55 -6.03 -15.89
CA GLY A 90 -4.56 -5.08 -15.44
C GLY A 90 -4.26 -4.59 -14.02
N SER A 91 -4.62 -3.34 -13.73
CA SER A 91 -4.60 -2.79 -12.38
C SER A 91 -5.99 -2.89 -11.73
N ARG A 92 -6.02 -2.86 -10.40
CA ARG A 92 -7.23 -2.69 -9.60
C ARG A 92 -7.13 -1.35 -8.86
N TRP A 93 -8.30 -0.78 -8.57
CA TRP A 93 -8.46 0.36 -7.64
C TRP A 93 -8.21 -0.10 -6.21
#